data_AF-A0A803RCN6-F1
#
_entry.id   AF-A0A803RCN6-F1
#
_cell.length_a   1.000
_cell.length_b   1.000
_cell.length_c   1.000
_cell.angle_alpha   90.00
_cell.angle_beta   90.00
_cell.angle_gamma   90.00
#
_symmetry.space_group_name_H-M   'P 1'
#
loop_
_entity.id
_entity.type
_entity.pdbx_description
1 polymer ?
#
loop_
_entity_poly.entity_id
_entity_poly.type
_entity_poly.pdbx_seq_one_letter_code
_entity_poly.pdbx_strand_id
1 'polypeptide(L)' 'MSKLLSLSSFLLLTVLAASMVVLPLILPPLPPPPLMLLFFPVGIMAALMILAFSPSHDPNLLIFSL' A
#
# COMPACT_ATOMS: atom_id res chain seq x y z
N MET A 1 -9.86 -15.55 8.81
CA MET A 1 -9.09 -14.94 7.70
C MET A 1 -8.93 -13.42 7.81
N SER A 2 -10.00 -12.66 8.13
CA SER A 2 -9.98 -11.18 8.16
C SER A 2 -9.04 -10.54 9.18
N LYS A 3 -8.87 -11.14 10.36
CA LYS A 3 -7.96 -10.63 11.40
C LYS A 3 -6.48 -10.65 10.98
N LEU A 4 -6.07 -11.64 10.17
CA LEU A 4 -4.70 -11.77 9.71
C LEU A 4 -4.37 -10.67 8.68
N LEU A 5 -5.27 -10.41 7.73
CA LEU A 5 -5.12 -9.32 6.75
C LEU A 5 -5.10 -7.94 7.41
N SER A 6 -5.97 -7.72 8.41
CA SER A 6 -5.97 -6.46 9.17
C SER A 6 -4.66 -6.26 9.93
N LEU A 7 -4.15 -7.29 10.60
CA LEU A 7 -2.87 -7.24 11.30
C LEU A 7 -1.67 -7.05 10.34
N SER A 8 -1.64 -7.80 9.23
CA SER A 8 -0.61 -7.71 8.21
C SER A 8 -0.60 -6.35 7.51
N SER A 9 -1.77 -5.79 7.20
CA SER A 9 -1.90 -4.44 6.63
C SER A 9 -1.43 -3.36 7.59
N PHE A 10 -1.80 -3.45 8.87
CA PHE A 10 -1.35 -2.51 9.90
C PHE A 10 0.18 -2.54 10.08
N LEU A 11 0.78 -3.74 10.08
CA LEU A 11 2.23 -3.90 10.14
C LEU A 11 2.93 -3.34 8.89
N LEU A 12 2.42 -3.63 7.69
CA LEU A 12 2.98 -3.10 6.44
C LEU A 12 2.92 -1.56 6.39
N LEU A 13 1.79 -0.97 6.80
CA LEU A 13 1.63 0.49 6.90
C LEU A 13 2.59 1.10 7.93
N THR A 14 2.78 0.45 9.07
CA THR A 14 3.71 0.91 10.12
C THR A 14 5.16 0.88 9.63
N VAL A 15 5.56 -0.20 8.96
CA VAL A 15 6.90 -0.32 8.36
C VAL A 15 7.10 0.72 7.25
N LEU A 16 6.08 0.94 6.42
CA LEU A 16 6.11 1.95 5.36
C LEU A 16 6.25 3.37 5.94
N ALA A 17 5.49 3.70 6.98
CA ALA A 17 5.59 4.98 7.68
C ALA A 17 6.95 5.17 8.35
N ALA A 18 7.47 4.13 9.01
CA ALA A 18 8.82 4.15 9.59
C ALA A 18 9.88 4.36 8.50
N SER A 19 9.77 3.67 7.36
CA SER A 19 10.64 3.87 6.20
C SER A 19 10.58 5.31 5.69
N MET A 20 9.38 5.91 5.57
CA MET A 20 9.23 7.30 5.15
C MET A 20 9.89 8.33 6.08
N VAL A 21 10.08 8.01 7.36
CA VAL A 21 10.74 8.89 8.33
C VAL A 21 12.23 8.60 8.44
N VAL A 22 12.61 7.33 8.40
CA VAL A 22 14.00 6.88 8.54
C VAL A 22 14.80 7.12 7.26
N LEU A 23 14.20 6.88 6.09
CA LEU A 23 14.81 7.11 4.78
C LEU A 23 15.35 8.55 4.63
N PRO A 24 14.56 9.62 4.89
CA PRO A 24 15.08 10.98 4.83
C PRO A 24 16.06 11.32 5.96
N LEU A 25 15.98 10.65 7.12
CA LEU A 25 16.87 10.90 8.26
C LEU A 25 18.28 10.32 8.05
N ILE A 26 18.38 9.21 7.29
CA ILE A 26 19.66 8.57 6.94
C ILE A 26 20.27 9.20 5.67
N LEU A 27 19.46 9.84 4.82
CA LEU A 27 19.94 10.39 3.55
C LEU A 27 20.71 11.71 3.76
N PRO A 28 21.99 11.79 3.34
CA PRO A 28 22.69 13.06 3.24
C PRO A 28 21.95 14.01 2.29
N PRO A 29 22.13 15.34 2.38
CA PRO A 29 21.40 16.31 1.55
C PRO A 29 21.48 15.93 0.07
N LEU A 30 20.32 15.54 -0.48
CA LEU A 30 20.21 14.88 -1.78
C LEU A 30 20.57 15.83 -2.93
N PRO A 31 21.62 15.54 -3.70
CA PRO A 31 21.92 16.26 -4.94
C PRO A 31 21.00 15.75 -6.08
N PRO A 32 20.53 16.65 -6.97
CA PRO A 32 19.39 16.59 -7.91
C PRO A 32 18.15 15.70 -7.64
N PRO A 33 17.01 15.95 -8.34
CA PRO A 33 15.68 15.45 -7.98
C PRO A 33 15.64 13.95 -7.58
N PRO A 34 15.18 13.62 -6.35
CA PRO A 34 15.29 12.27 -5.82
C PRO A 34 14.28 11.29 -6.44
N LEU A 35 14.78 10.31 -7.19
CA LEU A 35 14.02 9.15 -7.69
C LEU A 35 13.33 8.35 -6.55
N MET A 36 13.81 8.47 -5.32
CA MET A 36 13.17 7.87 -4.14
C MET A 36 11.77 8.42 -3.87
N LEU A 37 11.47 9.67 -4.26
CA LEU A 37 10.12 10.22 -4.18
C LEU A 37 9.17 9.59 -5.20
N LEU A 38 9.67 8.98 -6.29
CA LEU A 38 8.85 8.25 -7.26
C LEU A 38 8.49 6.83 -6.79
N PHE A 39 9.28 6.24 -5.89
CA PHE A 39 8.96 4.93 -5.30
C PHE A 39 7.65 4.95 -4.52
N PHE A 40 7.34 6.07 -3.85
CA PHE A 40 6.09 6.24 -3.11
C PHE A 40 4.83 6.25 -4.03
N PRO A 41 4.73 7.12 -5.06
CA PRO A 41 3.69 7.05 -6.09
C PRO A 41 3.58 5.70 -6.79
N VAL A 42 4.70 5.09 -7.20
CA VAL A 42 4.69 3.80 -7.91
C VAL A 42 4.24 2.66 -7.00
N GLY A 43 4.64 2.67 -5.74
CA GLY A 43 4.19 1.70 -4.74
C GLY A 43 2.68 1.78 -4.51
N ILE A 44 2.12 2.98 -4.41
CA ILE A 44 0.66 3.18 -4.32
C ILE A 44 -0.03 2.66 -5.59
N MET A 45 0.51 2.96 -6.78
CA MET A 45 -0.05 2.48 -8.05
C MET A 45 -0.07 0.94 -8.13
N ALA A 46 1.01 0.28 -7.69
CA ALA A 46 1.07 -1.18 -7.64
C ALA A 46 0.06 -1.76 -6.63
N ALA A 47 -0.07 -1.15 -5.45
CA ALA A 47 -1.06 -1.56 -4.45
C ALA A 47 -2.50 -1.40 -4.97
N LEU A 48 -2.80 -0.29 -5.65
CA LEU A 48 -4.10 -0.04 -6.26
C LEU A 48 -4.40 -1.01 -7.41
N MET A 49 -3.40 -1.37 -8.23
CA MET A 49 -3.57 -2.42 -9.25
C MET A 49 -3.94 -3.75 -8.61
N ILE A 50 -3.24 -4.17 -7.56
CA ILE A 50 -3.56 -5.41 -6.82
C ILE A 50 -4.98 -5.34 -6.24
N LEU A 51 -5.38 -4.19 -5.68
CA LEU A 51 -6.71 -3.98 -5.12
C LEU A 51 -7.80 -4.01 -6.20
N ALA A 52 -7.53 -3.40 -7.36
CA ALA A 52 -8.45 -3.35 -8.50
C ALA A 52 -8.67 -4.74 -9.11
N PHE A 53 -7.66 -5.60 -9.08
CA PHE A 53 -7.77 -7.00 -9.51
C PHE A 53 -8.14 -7.95 -8.36
N SER A 54 -8.37 -7.44 -7.14
CA SER A 54 -8.83 -8.25 -6.02
C SER A 54 -10.29 -8.64 -6.26
N PRO A 55 -10.65 -9.93 -6.16
CA PRO A 55 -12.02 -10.36 -6.32
C PRO A 55 -12.90 -9.75 -5.22
N SER A 56 -13.83 -8.86 -5.60
CA SER A 56 -14.89 -8.35 -4.74
C SER A 56 -16.00 -9.39 -4.65
N HIS A 57 -15.90 -10.31 -3.70
CA HIS A 57 -16.98 -11.26 -3.45
C HIS A 57 -18.11 -10.55 -2.69
N ASP A 58 -19.05 -9.97 -3.43
CA ASP A 58 -20.27 -9.37 -2.88
C ASP A 58 -21.43 -10.39 -2.91
N PRO A 59 -21.69 -11.11 -1.80
CA PRO A 59 -22.76 -12.11 -1.75
C PRO A 59 -24.16 -11.50 -1.94
N ASN A 60 -24.33 -10.20 -1.72
CA ASN A 60 -25.61 -9.50 -1.89
C ASN A 60 -26.01 -9.31 -3.36
N LEU A 61 -25.05 -9.29 -4.30
CA LEU A 61 -25.34 -9.17 -5.73
C LEU A 61 -25.93 -10.47 -6.32
N LEU A 62 -25.65 -11.61 -5.70
CA LEU A 62 -26.23 -12.90 -6.12
C LEU A 62 -27.66 -13.08 -5.63
N ILE A 63 -28.05 -12.42 -4.54
CA ILE A 63 -29.41 -12.52 -3.97
C ILE A 63 -30.37 -11.55 -4.68
N PHE A 64 -29.90 -10.37 -5.10
CA PHE A 64 -30.73 -9.41 -5.86
C PHE A 64 -30.97 -9.81 -7.32
N SER A 65 -30.23 -10.80 -7.83
CA SER A 65 -30.34 -11.29 -9.20
C SER A 65 -31.23 -12.54 -9.34
N LEU A 66 -31.87 -13.01 -8.25
CA LEU A 66 -32.81 -14.14 -8.18
C LEU A 66 -34.23 -13.63 -7.88
#